data_AF-X1FAV0-F1
#
_entry.id   AF-X1FAV0-F1
#
_cell.length_a   1.000
_cell.length_b   1.000
_cell.length_c   1.000
_cell.angle_alpha   90.00
_cell.angle_beta   90.00
_cell.angle_gamma   90.00
#
_symmetry.space_group_name_H-M   'P 1'
#
loop_
_entity.id
_entity.type
_entity.pdbx_description
1 polymer ?
#
loop_
_entity_poly.entity_id
_entity_poly.type
_entity_poly.pdbx_seq_one_letter_code
_entity_poly.pdbx_strand_id
1 'polypeptide(L)'
;MTTAIAEPLAQRKAPLPIYKDNVSYNSNKILETLTYGVPAPRRMLTPSLLLKKHDRIRTFLVSLGLTTAERPAAFYLLRLFTYYGKVYPKAPNYTDDFYNSKRSFWRAVAKLEDSGLIDRQNRFLHHLQISNAYRLDKLVLCIIRYLAENGCPYFNHFTQDIIRQTDNSFWR
;
A
#
# COMPACT_ATOMS: atom_id res chain seq x y z
N MET A 1 17.76 65.56 -34.09
CA MET A 1 17.48 64.16 -33.73
C MET A 1 18.61 63.67 -32.85
N THR A 2 18.38 63.56 -31.54
CA THR A 2 19.37 63.11 -30.55
C THR A 2 18.86 61.81 -29.94
N THR A 3 19.58 60.72 -30.16
CA THR A 3 19.26 59.38 -29.67
C THR A 3 19.58 59.25 -28.19
N ALA A 4 18.56 58.98 -27.37
CA ALA A 4 18.72 58.67 -25.95
C ALA A 4 19.33 57.26 -25.80
N ILE A 5 20.42 57.16 -25.04
CA ILE A 5 21.01 55.88 -24.64
C ILE A 5 20.27 55.44 -23.37
N ALA A 6 19.54 54.33 -23.43
CA ALA A 6 18.89 53.76 -22.26
C ALA A 6 19.93 53.11 -21.33
N GLU A 7 20.00 53.55 -20.08
CA GLU A 7 20.78 52.88 -19.03
C GLU A 7 20.20 51.48 -18.76
N PRO A 8 21.04 50.44 -18.59
CA PRO A 8 20.55 49.13 -18.22
C PRO A 8 20.05 49.15 -16.76
N LEU A 9 18.76 48.87 -16.58
CA LEU A 9 18.16 48.62 -15.27
C LEU A 9 18.89 47.45 -14.59
N ALA A 10 19.74 47.77 -13.61
CA ALA A 10 20.37 46.76 -12.76
C ALA A 10 19.27 45.98 -12.02
N GLN A 11 19.03 44.73 -12.42
CA GLN A 11 18.20 43.81 -11.66
C GLN A 11 18.83 43.59 -10.29
N ARG A 12 18.27 44.20 -9.25
CA ARG A 12 18.62 43.89 -7.86
C ARG A 12 18.22 42.43 -7.61
N LYS A 13 19.19 41.51 -7.57
CA LYS A 13 18.95 40.15 -7.07
C LYS A 13 18.44 40.24 -5.63
N ALA A 14 17.29 39.64 -5.36
CA ALA A 14 16.77 39.55 -4.00
C ALA A 14 17.79 38.82 -3.11
N PRO A 15 18.00 39.25 -1.84
CA PRO A 15 18.89 38.55 -0.94
C PRO A 15 18.40 37.12 -0.73
N LEU A 16 19.32 36.16 -0.74
CA LEU A 16 19.01 34.75 -0.48
C LEU A 16 18.46 34.63 0.95
N PRO A 17 17.32 33.93 1.16
CA PRO A 17 16.76 33.74 2.49
C PRO A 17 17.75 32.96 3.37
N ILE A 18 18.12 33.52 4.51
CA ILE A 18 18.90 32.83 5.54
C ILE A 18 17.91 31.91 6.28
N TYR A 19 17.95 30.62 5.93
CA TYR A 19 17.22 29.61 6.68
C TYR A 19 17.95 29.38 8.01
N LYS A 20 17.29 29.68 9.14
CA LYS A 20 17.77 29.26 10.46
C LYS A 20 17.59 27.74 10.56
N ASP A 21 18.69 27.01 10.62
CA ASP A 21 18.76 25.54 10.85
C ASP A 21 18.34 25.16 12.29
N ASN A 22 17.21 25.67 12.77
CA ASN A 22 16.67 25.36 14.10
C ASN A 22 15.39 24.53 14.02
N VAL A 23 15.30 23.63 13.05
CA VAL A 23 14.38 22.50 13.13
C VAL A 23 15.23 21.26 13.24
N SER A 24 15.34 20.71 14.45
CA SER A 24 15.82 19.34 14.64
C SER A 24 14.85 18.43 13.87
N TYR A 25 15.17 18.17 12.61
CA TYR A 25 14.41 17.31 11.71
C TYR A 25 14.47 15.91 12.31
N ASN A 26 13.44 15.51 13.05
CA ASN A 26 13.36 14.15 13.56
C ASN A 26 12.95 13.23 12.39
N SER A 27 13.94 12.97 11.53
CA SER A 27 13.85 12.15 10.33
C SER A 27 13.19 10.80 10.62
N ASN A 28 13.44 10.23 11.80
CA ASN A 28 12.86 8.96 12.24
C ASN A 28 11.34 9.03 12.43
N LYS A 29 10.81 10.09 13.05
CA LYS A 29 9.35 10.28 13.24
C LYS A 29 8.62 10.53 11.92
N ILE A 30 9.28 11.23 10.98
CA ILE A 30 8.78 11.42 9.61
C ILE A 30 8.84 10.10 8.83
N LEU A 31 9.92 9.33 8.97
CA LEU A 31 10.05 7.99 8.36
C LEU A 31 8.98 7.02 8.87
N GLU A 32 8.69 7.01 10.17
CA GLU A 32 7.62 6.20 10.76
C GLU A 32 6.24 6.57 10.22
N THR A 33 5.94 7.87 10.10
CA THR A 33 4.67 8.36 9.52
C THR A 33 4.57 8.13 8.01
N LEU A 34 5.70 8.12 7.28
CA LEU A 34 5.77 7.82 5.85
C LEU A 34 5.81 6.31 5.53
N THR A 35 5.94 5.44 6.53
CA THR A 35 6.06 3.98 6.33
C THR A 35 4.92 3.21 7.00
N TYR A 36 3.79 3.11 6.31
CA TYR A 36 2.72 2.16 6.68
C TYR A 36 3.28 0.72 6.81
N GLY A 37 3.21 0.12 7.99
CA GLY A 37 3.71 -1.23 8.22
C GLY A 37 3.01 -1.94 9.37
N VAL A 38 2.42 -3.11 9.10
CA VAL A 38 1.84 -3.95 10.16
C VAL A 38 2.95 -4.80 10.78
N PRO A 39 3.25 -4.65 12.09
CA PRO A 39 4.28 -5.44 12.74
C PRO A 39 3.89 -6.91 12.77
N ALA A 40 4.86 -7.82 12.67
CA ALA A 40 4.64 -9.26 12.62
C ALA A 40 3.62 -9.81 13.64
N PRO A 41 3.64 -9.46 14.94
CA PRO A 41 2.67 -9.97 15.92
C PRO A 41 1.23 -9.54 15.67
N ARG A 42 1.00 -8.47 14.89
CA ARG A 42 -0.34 -7.95 14.54
C ARG A 42 -0.80 -8.39 13.15
N ARG A 43 -0.05 -9.24 12.44
CA ARG A 43 -0.45 -9.74 11.12
C ARG A 43 -1.42 -10.90 11.27
N MET A 44 -2.68 -10.67 10.92
CA MET A 44 -3.71 -11.72 10.95
C MET A 44 -3.46 -12.78 9.88
N LEU A 45 -2.99 -12.36 8.70
CA LEU A 45 -2.56 -13.25 7.63
C LEU A 45 -1.04 -13.47 7.72
N THR A 46 -0.64 -14.70 7.97
CA THR A 46 0.78 -15.11 8.00
C THR A 46 1.18 -15.76 6.67
N PRO A 47 2.48 -15.82 6.34
CA PRO A 47 2.94 -16.49 5.12
C PRO A 47 2.50 -17.96 5.05
N SER A 48 2.57 -18.68 6.17
CA SER A 48 2.14 -20.07 6.26
C SER A 48 0.65 -20.23 6.03
N LEU A 49 -0.18 -19.32 6.54
CA LEU A 49 -1.62 -19.34 6.32
C LEU A 49 -1.97 -19.02 4.86
N LEU A 50 -1.32 -18.02 4.25
CA LEU A 50 -1.49 -17.66 2.85
C LEU A 50 -1.21 -18.85 1.92
N LEU A 51 -0.16 -19.61 2.19
CA LEU A 51 0.19 -20.82 1.44
C LEU A 51 -0.78 -21.97 1.70
N LYS A 52 -1.05 -22.30 2.97
CA LYS A 52 -1.92 -23.43 3.34
C LYS A 52 -3.38 -23.24 2.89
N LYS A 53 -3.84 -22.00 2.80
CA LYS A 53 -5.23 -21.65 2.42
C LYS A 53 -5.32 -20.98 1.07
N HIS A 54 -4.29 -21.16 0.23
CA HIS A 54 -4.18 -20.54 -1.09
C HIS A 54 -5.47 -20.69 -1.92
N ASP A 55 -6.01 -21.89 -2.03
CA ASP A 55 -7.20 -22.12 -2.88
C ASP A 55 -8.45 -21.41 -2.37
N ARG A 56 -8.63 -21.33 -1.06
CA ARG A 56 -9.76 -20.58 -0.48
C ARG A 56 -9.61 -19.08 -0.68
N ILE A 57 -8.40 -18.56 -0.49
CA ILE A 57 -8.09 -17.16 -0.78
C ILE A 57 -8.30 -16.87 -2.27
N ARG A 58 -7.92 -17.81 -3.15
CA ARG A 58 -8.17 -17.71 -4.59
C ARG A 58 -9.67 -17.67 -4.89
N THR A 59 -10.49 -18.50 -4.25
CA THR A 59 -11.96 -18.48 -4.40
C THR A 59 -12.54 -17.14 -3.97
N PHE A 60 -12.08 -16.57 -2.85
CA PHE A 60 -12.47 -15.24 -2.42
C PHE A 60 -12.08 -14.15 -3.44
N LEU A 61 -10.87 -14.21 -4.00
CA LEU A 61 -10.47 -13.25 -5.04
C LEU A 61 -11.32 -13.40 -6.33
N VAL A 62 -11.80 -14.61 -6.63
CA VAL A 62 -12.75 -14.82 -7.75
C VAL A 62 -14.10 -14.17 -7.44
N SER A 63 -14.61 -14.28 -6.21
CA SER A 63 -15.87 -13.62 -5.84
C SER A 63 -15.79 -12.09 -5.88
N LEU A 64 -14.58 -11.52 -5.80
CA LEU A 64 -14.32 -10.09 -6.02
C LEU A 64 -14.23 -9.70 -7.51
N GLY A 65 -14.44 -10.64 -8.44
CA GLY A 65 -14.40 -10.37 -9.88
C GLY A 65 -12.98 -10.23 -10.47
N LEU A 66 -11.93 -10.69 -9.76
CA LEU A 66 -10.59 -10.72 -10.32
C LEU A 66 -10.44 -11.88 -11.31
N THR A 67 -9.99 -11.57 -12.52
CA THR A 67 -9.73 -12.55 -13.58
C THR A 67 -8.50 -13.40 -13.26
N THR A 68 -8.31 -14.49 -14.01
CA THR A 68 -7.11 -15.34 -13.90
C THR A 68 -5.80 -14.56 -14.06
N ALA A 69 -5.77 -13.53 -14.90
CA ALA A 69 -4.60 -12.69 -15.11
C ALA A 69 -4.36 -11.67 -13.98
N GLU A 70 -5.41 -11.30 -13.23
CA GLU A 70 -5.35 -10.27 -12.18
C GLU A 70 -5.06 -10.86 -10.79
N ARG A 71 -5.54 -12.09 -10.50
CA ARG A 71 -5.34 -12.77 -9.21
C ARG A 71 -3.86 -12.85 -8.78
N PRO A 72 -2.88 -13.12 -9.66
CA PRO A 72 -1.48 -13.14 -9.26
C PRO A 72 -0.99 -11.80 -8.71
N ALA A 73 -1.54 -10.67 -9.16
CA ALA A 73 -1.20 -9.35 -8.62
C ALA A 73 -1.72 -9.17 -7.19
N ALA A 74 -2.95 -9.61 -6.91
CA ALA A 74 -3.48 -9.61 -5.55
C ALA A 74 -2.66 -10.52 -4.62
N PHE A 75 -2.30 -11.73 -5.07
CA PHE A 75 -1.43 -12.62 -4.32
C PHE A 75 -0.03 -12.03 -4.08
N TYR A 76 0.53 -11.30 -5.05
CA TYR A 76 1.79 -10.61 -4.87
C TYR A 76 1.72 -9.55 -3.76
N LEU A 77 0.67 -8.72 -3.76
CA LEU A 77 0.43 -7.72 -2.71
C LEU A 77 0.26 -8.39 -1.33
N LEU A 78 -0.53 -9.46 -1.25
CA LEU A 78 -0.72 -10.25 -0.02
C LEU A 78 0.60 -10.87 0.46
N ARG A 79 1.43 -11.39 -0.46
CA ARG A 79 2.76 -11.93 -0.12
C ARG A 79 3.62 -10.84 0.52
N LEU A 80 3.73 -9.67 -0.08
CA LEU A 80 4.51 -8.56 0.50
C LEU A 80 3.99 -8.17 1.89
N PHE A 81 2.67 -8.13 2.07
CA PHE A 81 2.07 -7.86 3.38
C PHE A 81 2.43 -8.92 4.41
N THR A 82 2.26 -10.20 4.09
CA THR A 82 2.50 -11.29 5.05
C THR A 82 3.96 -11.36 5.51
N TYR A 83 4.92 -11.16 4.60
CA TYR A 83 6.35 -11.21 4.91
C TYR A 83 6.88 -9.93 5.57
N TYR A 84 6.51 -8.77 5.04
CA TYR A 84 7.14 -7.50 5.43
C TYR A 84 6.21 -6.56 6.21
N GLY A 85 4.90 -6.79 6.16
CA GLY A 85 3.88 -5.90 6.74
C GLY A 85 3.76 -4.56 6.01
N LYS A 86 4.64 -4.32 5.03
CA LYS A 86 4.82 -3.10 4.26
C LYS A 86 4.65 -3.46 2.78
N VAL A 87 3.75 -2.77 2.08
CA VAL A 87 3.41 -3.09 0.68
C VAL A 87 3.67 -1.88 -0.19
N TYR A 88 4.88 -1.80 -0.75
CA TYR A 88 5.32 -0.70 -1.62
C TYR A 88 5.86 -1.14 -2.99
N PRO A 89 5.27 -2.15 -3.67
CA PRO A 89 5.83 -2.59 -4.94
C PRO A 89 5.68 -1.52 -6.01
N LYS A 90 6.68 -1.46 -6.90
CA LYS A 90 6.51 -0.84 -8.22
C LYS A 90 6.00 -1.91 -9.19
N ALA A 91 5.19 -1.51 -10.16
CA ALA A 91 4.67 -2.43 -11.18
C ALA A 91 5.75 -3.23 -11.95
N PRO A 92 6.96 -2.69 -12.24
CA PRO A 92 8.05 -3.48 -12.81
C PRO A 92 8.49 -4.66 -11.93
N ASN A 93 8.59 -4.47 -10.61
CA ASN A 93 9.00 -5.53 -9.69
C ASN A 93 8.02 -6.73 -9.76
N TYR A 94 6.73 -6.45 -9.94
CA TYR A 94 5.73 -7.49 -10.15
C TYR A 94 5.92 -8.25 -11.48
N THR A 95 6.33 -7.57 -12.55
CA THR A 95 6.54 -8.23 -13.84
C THR A 95 7.76 -9.12 -13.85
N ASP A 96 8.82 -8.69 -13.18
CA ASP A 96 10.09 -9.40 -13.10
C ASP A 96 9.97 -10.67 -12.25
N ASP A 97 9.16 -10.62 -11.19
CA ASP A 97 8.97 -11.75 -10.27
C ASP A 97 8.00 -12.84 -10.78
N PHE A 98 7.08 -12.52 -11.71
CA PHE A 98 5.96 -13.42 -12.06
C PHE A 98 5.68 -13.59 -13.56
N TYR A 99 6.52 -13.07 -14.46
CA TYR A 99 6.28 -13.10 -15.91
C TYR A 99 4.88 -12.58 -16.32
N ASN A 100 4.32 -11.67 -15.53
CA ASN A 100 2.98 -11.12 -15.72
C ASN A 100 3.03 -9.70 -16.28
N SER A 101 1.91 -9.21 -16.83
CA SER A 101 1.86 -7.87 -17.40
C SER A 101 1.63 -6.77 -16.35
N LYS A 102 2.27 -5.61 -16.54
CA LYS A 102 1.98 -4.38 -15.74
C LYS A 102 0.51 -4.01 -15.80
N ARG A 103 -0.16 -4.26 -16.93
CA ARG A 103 -1.58 -3.97 -17.14
C ARG A 103 -2.46 -4.79 -16.20
N SER A 104 -2.17 -6.07 -16.05
CA SER A 104 -2.91 -6.96 -15.14
C SER A 104 -2.77 -6.51 -13.68
N PHE A 105 -1.58 -6.04 -13.29
CA PHE A 105 -1.35 -5.46 -11.96
C PHE A 105 -2.26 -4.24 -11.71
N TRP A 106 -2.23 -3.27 -12.63
CA TRP A 106 -3.03 -2.05 -12.47
C TRP A 106 -4.54 -2.31 -12.51
N ARG A 107 -5.00 -3.26 -13.32
CA ARG A 107 -6.42 -3.66 -13.32
C ARG A 107 -6.84 -4.32 -12.02
N ALA A 108 -6.00 -5.19 -11.46
CA ALA A 108 -6.26 -5.81 -10.16
C ALA A 108 -6.32 -4.75 -9.05
N VAL A 109 -5.35 -3.83 -9.02
CA VAL A 109 -5.33 -2.71 -8.07
C VAL A 109 -6.58 -1.86 -8.20
N ALA A 110 -6.95 -1.44 -9.41
CA ALA A 110 -8.13 -0.61 -9.64
C ALA A 110 -9.42 -1.29 -9.11
N LYS A 111 -9.64 -2.57 -9.41
CA LYS A 111 -10.81 -3.32 -8.88
C LYS A 111 -10.82 -3.41 -7.36
N LEU A 112 -9.65 -3.59 -6.74
CA LEU A 112 -9.52 -3.65 -5.29
C LEU A 112 -9.73 -2.27 -4.63
N GLU A 113 -9.32 -1.18 -5.31
CA GLU A 113 -9.58 0.21 -4.89
C GLU A 113 -11.07 0.54 -5.03
N ASP A 114 -11.68 0.22 -6.17
CA ASP A 114 -13.10 0.47 -6.46
C ASP A 114 -14.03 -0.28 -5.50
N SER A 115 -13.62 -1.46 -5.02
CA SER A 115 -14.33 -2.22 -3.99
C SER A 115 -14.04 -1.75 -2.56
N GLY A 116 -13.19 -0.73 -2.38
CA GLY A 116 -12.82 -0.17 -1.07
C GLY A 116 -11.97 -1.10 -0.21
N LEU A 117 -11.43 -2.19 -0.78
CA LEU A 117 -10.66 -3.21 -0.05
C LEU A 117 -9.20 -2.84 0.13
N ILE A 118 -8.67 -1.98 -0.74
CA ILE A 118 -7.32 -1.44 -0.61
C ILE A 118 -7.35 0.08 -0.77
N ASP A 119 -6.47 0.75 -0.04
CA ASP A 119 -6.23 2.17 -0.22
C ASP A 119 -4.81 2.37 -0.74
N ARG A 120 -4.65 3.15 -1.82
CA ARG A 120 -3.34 3.52 -2.34
C ARG A 120 -2.99 4.94 -1.95
N GLN A 121 -1.78 5.12 -1.43
CA GLN A 121 -1.26 6.42 -1.04
C GLN A 121 0.06 6.68 -1.76
N ASN A 122 0.20 7.83 -2.40
CA ASN A 122 1.46 8.21 -3.03
C ASN A 122 2.50 8.49 -1.95
N ARG A 123 3.71 7.95 -2.12
CA ARG A 123 4.85 8.22 -1.24
C ARG A 123 5.78 9.22 -1.90
N PHE A 124 6.12 10.26 -1.17
CA PHE A 124 7.00 11.33 -1.62
C PHE A 124 8.29 11.38 -0.81
N LEU A 125 9.38 11.76 -1.47
CA LEU A 125 10.65 12.12 -0.87
C LEU A 125 11.11 13.41 -1.54
N HIS A 126 11.35 14.48 -0.77
CA HIS A 126 11.72 15.80 -1.29
C HIS A 126 10.81 16.28 -2.46
N HIS A 127 9.49 16.18 -2.28
CA HIS A 127 8.48 16.52 -3.30
C HIS A 127 8.45 15.64 -4.56
N LEU A 128 9.32 14.64 -4.67
CA LEU A 128 9.31 13.66 -5.75
C LEU A 128 8.55 12.40 -5.33
N GLN A 129 7.61 11.94 -6.16
CA GLN A 129 6.93 10.68 -5.92
C GLN A 129 7.91 9.52 -6.15
N ILE A 130 8.16 8.72 -5.11
CA ILE A 130 9.11 7.60 -5.16
C ILE A 130 8.44 6.24 -5.39
N SER A 131 7.22 6.06 -4.87
CA SER A 131 6.45 4.81 -4.94
C SER A 131 5.02 5.02 -4.46
N ASN A 132 4.23 3.94 -4.42
CA ASN A 132 2.92 3.92 -3.79
C ASN A 132 2.96 3.02 -2.55
N ALA A 133 2.20 3.38 -1.52
CA ALA A 133 1.84 2.52 -0.42
C ALA A 133 0.45 1.93 -0.64
N TYR A 134 0.35 0.62 -0.48
CA TYR A 134 -0.91 -0.12 -0.57
C TYR A 134 -1.30 -0.59 0.82
N ARG A 135 -2.40 -0.03 1.36
CA ARG A 135 -2.98 -0.50 2.61
C ARG A 135 -3.91 -1.67 2.30
N LEU A 136 -3.56 -2.84 2.85
CA LEU A 136 -4.33 -4.07 2.64
C LEU A 136 -5.12 -4.48 3.89
N ASP A 137 -5.19 -3.63 4.92
CA ASP A 137 -5.84 -3.95 6.21
C ASP A 137 -7.26 -4.51 6.01
N LYS A 138 -8.08 -3.82 5.20
CA LYS A 138 -9.46 -4.18 4.91
C LYS A 138 -9.54 -5.50 4.11
N LEU A 139 -8.76 -5.62 3.03
CA LEU A 139 -8.66 -6.84 2.25
C LEU A 139 -8.28 -8.05 3.12
N VAL A 140 -7.28 -7.90 3.98
CA VAL A 140 -6.81 -8.95 4.90
C VAL A 140 -7.90 -9.32 5.89
N LEU A 141 -8.60 -8.34 6.46
CA LEU A 141 -9.72 -8.59 7.36
C LEU A 141 -10.85 -9.38 6.66
N CYS A 142 -11.23 -8.99 5.44
CA CYS A 142 -12.22 -9.72 4.64
C CYS A 142 -11.79 -11.15 4.33
N ILE A 143 -10.51 -11.36 3.96
CA ILE A 143 -9.96 -12.71 3.70
C ILE A 143 -10.02 -13.55 4.98
N ILE A 144 -9.61 -13.00 6.11
CA ILE A 144 -9.59 -13.72 7.39
C ILE A 144 -11.01 -14.09 7.81
N ARG A 145 -11.96 -13.16 7.63
CA ARG A 145 -13.37 -13.43 7.90
C ARG A 145 -13.92 -14.55 7.01
N TYR A 146 -13.71 -14.44 5.70
CA TYR A 146 -14.14 -15.45 4.73
C TYR A 146 -13.59 -16.84 5.09
N LEU A 147 -12.31 -16.92 5.44
CA LEU A 147 -11.68 -18.16 5.86
C LEU A 147 -12.30 -18.72 7.16
N ALA A 148 -12.57 -17.86 8.15
CA ALA A 148 -13.22 -18.24 9.41
C ALA A 148 -14.62 -18.83 9.17
N GLU A 149 -15.45 -18.14 8.37
CA GLU A 149 -16.81 -18.57 8.02
C GLU A 149 -16.82 -19.91 7.27
N ASN A 150 -15.77 -20.20 6.52
CA ASN A 150 -15.62 -21.48 5.81
C ASN A 150 -14.95 -22.57 6.68
N GLY A 151 -14.78 -22.37 7.99
CA GLY A 151 -14.24 -23.37 8.91
C GLY A 151 -12.72 -23.49 8.91
N CYS A 152 -11.99 -22.41 8.63
CA CYS A 152 -10.55 -22.37 8.93
C CYS A 152 -10.33 -21.93 10.38
N PRO A 153 -9.84 -22.81 11.27
CA PRO A 153 -9.52 -22.41 12.63
C PRO A 153 -8.29 -21.50 12.66
N TYR A 154 -8.32 -20.50 13.54
CA TYR A 154 -7.22 -19.60 13.85
C TYR A 154 -6.71 -19.88 15.25
N PHE A 155 -5.40 -19.95 15.41
CA PHE A 155 -4.77 -20.25 16.71
C PHE A 155 -4.14 -19.03 17.39
N ASN A 156 -4.06 -17.89 16.71
CA ASN A 156 -3.49 -16.69 17.29
C ASN A 156 -4.57 -15.83 17.98
N HIS A 157 -4.32 -15.50 19.25
CA HIS A 157 -5.25 -14.75 20.12
C HIS A 157 -5.70 -13.42 19.49
N PHE A 158 -4.76 -12.66 18.91
CA PHE A 158 -5.06 -11.38 18.26
C PHE A 158 -6.13 -11.50 17.17
N THR A 159 -6.03 -12.48 16.27
CA THR A 159 -7.02 -12.67 15.20
C THR A 159 -8.37 -13.09 15.77
N GLN A 160 -8.37 -13.98 16.77
CA GLN A 160 -9.61 -14.42 17.42
C GLN A 160 -10.35 -13.24 18.08
N ASP A 161 -9.63 -12.35 18.76
CA ASP A 161 -10.22 -11.16 19.39
C ASP A 161 -10.86 -10.23 18.36
N ILE A 162 -10.16 -9.95 17.26
CA ILE A 162 -10.67 -9.10 16.17
C ILE A 162 -11.93 -9.71 15.54
N ILE A 163 -11.93 -11.02 15.24
CA ILE A 163 -13.08 -11.71 14.66
C ILE A 163 -14.28 -11.64 15.61
N ARG A 164 -14.08 -11.93 16.91
CA ARG A 164 -15.14 -11.86 17.92
C ARG A 164 -15.77 -10.47 18.03
N GLN A 165 -14.96 -9.42 17.96
CA GLN A 165 -15.44 -8.04 18.00
C GLN A 165 -16.24 -7.63 16.76
N THR A 166 -16.10 -8.36 15.65
CA THR A 166 -16.70 -8.03 14.35
C THR A 166 -17.82 -9.00 13.94
N ASP A 167 -18.18 -9.97 14.79
CA ASP A 167 -19.08 -11.08 14.47
C ASP A 167 -20.49 -10.66 14.03
N ASN A 168 -21.00 -9.51 14.49
CA ASN A 168 -22.39 -9.09 14.24
C ASN A 168 -22.58 -8.00 13.18
N SER A 169 -21.51 -7.36 12.69
CA SER A 169 -21.62 -6.10 11.93
C SER A 169 -20.95 -6.09 10.56
N PHE A 170 -20.16 -7.10 10.21
CA PHE A 170 -19.22 -6.96 9.09
C PHE A 170 -19.87 -6.97 7.68
N TRP A 171 -21.00 -7.68 7.52
CA TRP A 171 -21.70 -7.82 6.24
C TRP A 171 -23.10 -7.21 6.24
N ARG A 172 -23.50 -6.57 7.35
CA ARG A 172 -24.83 -5.96 7.52
C ARG A 172 -24.80 -4.47 7.16
#